data_AF-A0A832ZHJ6-F1
#
_entry.id   AF-A0A832ZHJ6-F1
#
_cell.length_a   1.000
_cell.length_b   1.000
_cell.length_c   1.000
_cell.angle_alpha   90.00
_cell.angle_beta   90.00
_cell.angle_gamma   90.00
#
_symmetry.space_group_name_H-M   'P 1'
#
loop_
_entity.id
_entity.type
_entity.pdbx_description
1 polymer ?
#
loop_
_entity_poly.entity_id
_entity_poly.type
_entity_poly.pdbx_seq_one_letter_code
_entity_poly.pdbx_strand_id
1 'polypeptide(L)' 'MRIKIFYEREGKEKEIEFNGKTVRDLLNYLGLDWSRHVVIKNGEIVTEDEEIEEGDYIKILDVVSGG' A
#
# COMPACT_ATOMS: atom_id res chain seq x y z
N MET A 1 -3.27 13.31 4.49
CA MET A 1 -2.11 12.71 5.20
C MET A 1 -1.01 12.42 4.20
N ARG A 2 0.25 12.68 4.57
CA ARG A 2 1.41 12.27 3.77
C ARG A 2 1.89 10.90 4.19
N ILE A 3 2.04 10.01 3.22
CA ILE A 3 2.51 8.64 3.44
C ILE A 3 3.59 8.30 2.42
N LYS A 4 4.46 7.36 2.80
CA LYS A 4 5.48 6.83 1.89
C LYS A 4 5.03 5.50 1.33
N ILE A 5 5.08 5.38 0.02
CA ILE A 5 4.73 4.15 -0.69
C ILE A 5 5.96 3.60 -1.38
N PHE A 6 6.22 2.32 -1.17
CA PHE A 6 7.26 1.58 -1.86
C PHE A 6 6.66 0.55 -2.80
N TYR A 7 7.00 0.68 -4.09
CA TYR A 7 6.62 -0.28 -5.11
C TYR A 7 7.76 -1.27 -5.32
N GLU A 8 7.57 -2.53 -4.92
CA GLU A 8 8.60 -3.57 -5.08
C GLU A 8 8.96 -3.79 -6.55
N ARG A 9 7.97 -3.69 -7.46
CA ARG A 9 8.19 -3.82 -8.90
C ARG A 9 9.15 -2.78 -9.48
N GLU A 10 9.15 -1.56 -8.96
CA GLU A 10 10.01 -0.47 -9.42
C GLU A 10 11.25 -0.27 -8.53
N GLY A 11 11.26 -0.86 -7.33
CA GLY A 11 12.31 -0.67 -6.33
C GLY A 11 12.43 0.79 -5.87
N LYS A 12 11.34 1.56 -5.93
CA LYS A 12 11.32 2.99 -5.62
C LYS A 12 10.30 3.31 -4.54
N GLU A 13 10.70 4.22 -3.68
CA GLU A 13 9.83 4.91 -2.74
C GLU A 13 9.30 6.21 -3.34
N LYS A 14 8.03 6.49 -3.09
CA LYS A 14 7.34 7.71 -3.49
C LYS A 14 6.51 8.21 -2.31
N GLU A 15 6.65 9.49 -2.01
CA GLU A 15 5.79 10.14 -1.02
C GLU A 15 4.54 10.67 -1.74
N ILE A 16 3.36 10.35 -1.22
CA ILE A 16 2.08 10.82 -1.77
C ILE A 16 1.23 11.46 -0.68
N GLU A 17 0.31 12.33 -1.11
CA GLU A 17 -0.70 12.90 -0.25
C GLU A 17 -2.00 12.10 -0.40
N PHE A 18 -2.27 11.27 0.60
CA PHE A 18 -3.43 10.39 0.67
C PHE A 18 -4.53 11.04 1.52
N ASN A 19 -5.79 10.93 1.09
CA ASN A 19 -6.94 11.52 1.80
C ASN A 19 -7.92 10.49 2.35
N GLY A 20 -7.71 9.20 2.08
CA GLY A 20 -8.52 8.13 2.66
C GLY A 20 -8.10 7.80 4.08
N LYS A 21 -8.79 6.84 4.69
CA LYS A 21 -8.47 6.35 6.04
C LYS A 21 -7.97 4.93 6.05
N THR A 22 -8.40 4.11 5.09
CA THR A 22 -8.12 2.67 5.11
C THR A 22 -7.15 2.26 4.02
N VAL A 23 -6.54 1.09 4.18
CA VAL A 23 -5.75 0.44 3.13
C VAL A 23 -6.59 0.24 1.86
N ARG A 24 -7.87 -0.13 1.98
CA ARG A 24 -8.80 -0.23 0.84
C ARG A 24 -8.86 1.07 0.03
N ASP A 25 -9.03 2.19 0.72
CA ASP A 25 -9.07 3.51 0.07
C ASP A 25 -7.74 3.82 -0.63
N LEU A 26 -6.62 3.40 -0.05
CA LEU A 26 -5.30 3.59 -0.65
C LEU A 26 -5.15 2.82 -1.96
N LEU A 27 -5.50 1.53 -1.98
CA LEU A 27 -5.47 0.73 -3.20
C LEU A 27 -6.37 1.30 -4.28
N ASN A 28 -7.59 1.72 -3.91
CA ASN A 28 -8.51 2.39 -4.83
C ASN A 28 -7.92 3.69 -5.40
N TYR A 29 -7.27 4.50 -4.56
CA TYR A 29 -6.60 5.73 -4.97
C TYR A 29 -5.46 5.46 -5.96
N LEU A 30 -4.74 4.35 -5.78
CA LEU A 30 -3.66 3.91 -6.66
C LEU A 30 -4.16 3.15 -7.91
N GLY A 31 -5.45 2.82 -7.97
CA GLY A 31 -6.05 2.02 -9.05
C GLY A 31 -5.59 0.55 -9.05
N LEU A 32 -5.31 -0.01 -7.87
CA LEU A 32 -4.81 -1.37 -7.69
C LEU A 32 -5.87 -2.30 -7.09
N ASP A 33 -5.85 -3.57 -7.49
CA ASP A 33 -6.73 -4.62 -6.96
C ASP A 33 -6.14 -5.30 -5.73
N TRP A 34 -6.85 -5.29 -4.60
CA TRP A 34 -6.46 -6.02 -3.38
C TRP A 34 -6.18 -7.50 -3.62
N SER A 35 -6.99 -8.16 -4.44
CA SER A 35 -6.85 -9.60 -4.71
C SER A 35 -5.55 -10.00 -5.39
N ARG A 36 -4.79 -9.04 -5.93
CA ARG A 36 -3.51 -9.27 -6.63
C ARG A 36 -2.32 -8.60 -5.96
N HIS A 37 -2.56 -7.81 -4.91
CA HIS A 37 -1.52 -7.03 -4.25
C HIS A 37 -1.59 -7.22 -2.74
N VAL A 38 -0.44 -7.50 -2.14
CA VAL A 38 -0.30 -7.53 -0.68
C VAL A 38 0.23 -6.18 -0.22
N VAL A 39 -0.42 -5.62 0.80
CA VAL A 39 0.01 -4.37 1.42
C VAL A 39 0.66 -4.67 2.76
N ILE A 40 1.84 -4.09 2.95
CA ILE A 40 2.61 -4.16 4.19
C ILE A 40 2.69 -2.74 4.75
N LYS A 41 2.23 -2.54 5.98
CA LYS A 41 2.31 -1.29 6.72
C LYS A 41 3.39 -1.42 7.79
N ASN A 42 4.39 -0.55 7.78
CA ASN A 42 5.48 -0.51 8.77
C ASN A 42 6.18 -1.87 9.02
N GLY A 43 6.20 -2.74 8.02
CA GLY A 43 6.83 -4.08 8.10
C GLY A 43 5.86 -5.22 8.44
N GLU A 44 4.58 -4.93 8.71
CA GLU A 44 3.56 -5.95 8.99
C GLU A 44 2.54 -6.04 7.85
N ILE A 45 2.11 -7.26 7.52
CA ILE A 45 1.05 -7.48 6.53
C ILE A 45 -0.27 -7.06 7.17
N VAL A 46 -0.95 -6.13 6.52
CA VAL A 46 -2.23 -5.59 6.99
C VAL A 46 -3.36 -6.04 6.09
N THR A 47 -4.60 -5.88 6.56
CA THR A 47 -5.80 -6.13 5.77
C THR A 47 -6.37 -4.84 5.18
N GLU A 48 -7.36 -4.96 4.31
CA GLU A 48 -7.96 -3.80 3.63
C GLU A 48 -8.71 -2.85 4.56
N ASP A 49 -9.18 -3.35 5.70
CA ASP A 49 -9.91 -2.59 6.72
C ASP A 49 -8.99 -1.84 7.69
N GLU A 50 -7.67 -2.08 7.62
CA GLU A 50 -6.68 -1.42 8.48
C GLU A 50 -6.62 0.09 8.20
N GLU A 51 -6.50 0.88 9.26
CA GLU A 51 -6.38 2.33 9.16
C GLU A 51 -4.94 2.76 8.84
N ILE A 52 -4.80 3.80 8.02
CA ILE A 52 -3.53 4.43 7.66
C ILE A 52 -3.44 5.78 8.36
N GLU A 53 -2.28 6.04 8.95
CA GLU A 53 -1.93 7.26 9.63
C GLU A 53 -0.89 8.06 8.83
N GLU A 54 -0.76 9.35 9.18
CA GLU A 54 0.25 10.19 8.56
C GLU A 54 1.66 9.76 8.97
N GLY A 55 2.56 9.66 7.99
CA GLY A 55 3.93 9.21 8.19
C GLY A 55 4.12 7.70 8.05
N ASP A 56 3.04 6.93 7.86
CA ASP A 56 3.14 5.49 7.65
C ASP A 56 3.93 5.12 6.40
N TYR A 57 4.64 4.01 6.51
CA TYR A 57 5.36 3.39 5.41
C TYR A 57 4.57 2.21 4.86
N ILE A 58 4.10 2.35 3.64
CA ILE A 58 3.31 1.36 2.93
C ILE A 58 4.16 0.72 1.84
N LYS A 59 4.25 -0.61 1.85
CA LYS A 59 4.92 -1.39 0.82
C LYS A 59 3.89 -2.22 0.06
N ILE A 60 3.91 -2.10 -1.27
CA ILE A 60 3.00 -2.82 -2.16
C ILE A 60 3.78 -3.92 -2.87
N LEU A 61 3.32 -5.16 -2.67
CA LEU A 61 3.87 -6.35 -3.29
C LEU A 61 2.88 -6.89 -4.33
N ASP A 62 3.35 -7.17 -5.54
CA ASP A 62 2.60 -7.94 -6.52
C ASP A 62 2.57 -9.41 -6.12
N VAL A 63 1.38 -10.00 -6.02
CA VAL A 63 1.22 -11.46 -5.91
C VAL A 63 1.43 -12.06 -7.29
N VAL A 64 2.68 -12.12 -7.72
CA VAL A 64 3.08 -13.00 -8.83
C VAL A 64 2.98 -14.42 -8.29
N SER A 65 1.97 -15.14 -8.76
CA SER A 65 1.83 -16.59 -8.59
C SER A 65 3.05 -17.24 -9.24
N GLY A 66 4.14 -17.37 -8.49
CA GLY A 66 5.37 -18.03 -8.91
C GLY A 66 5.06 -19.51 -9.09
N GLY A 67 4.81 -19.90 -10.35
CA GLY A 67 4.91 -21.28 -10.81
C GLY A 67 6.35 -21.66 -11.09
#